data_AF-A0A6A6IM88-F1
#
_entry.id   AF-A0A6A6IM88-F1
#
_cell.length_a   1.000
_cell.length_b   1.000
_cell.length_c   1.000
_cell.angle_alpha   90.00
_cell.angle_beta   90.00
_cell.angle_gamma   90.00
#
_symmetry.space_group_name_H-M   'P 1'
#
loop_
_entity.id
_entity.type
_entity.pdbx_description
1 polymer ?
#
loop_
_entity_poly.entity_id
_entity_poly.type
_entity_poly.pdbx_seq_one_letter_code
_entity_poly.pdbx_strand_id
1 'polypeptide(L)'
;MAEQEEVDPRYLWILPRHLKLKTDLTQQLENTPFFLFDPFDVQKSFLYFLNSVEANSMDGWLLFIPPGRLKSIQNERDVFCKKEDVSRINASVYFRRKMWLGSLQHVGLDVRGGLGRFSKLMDEHYDKGTLLPTTSIIVVDAEKASKYFDIGMQVSATPSYPQTLQEAAERYAQIAKLVEDANGTTPTVKELDKKIEEATDANVIWELKREKFRVQIKEKYKEMLLDMAVEERFEGELETIRERKRTRVGGG
;
A
#
# COMPACT_ATOMS: atom_id res chain seq x y z
N MET A 1 -21.60 -4.10 25.61
CA MET A 1 -21.32 -3.84 24.18
C MET A 1 -19.87 -3.41 24.13
N ALA A 2 -18.99 -4.18 23.50
CA ALA A 2 -17.59 -3.78 23.36
C ALA A 2 -17.55 -2.56 22.45
N GLU A 3 -16.94 -1.47 22.92
CA GLU A 3 -16.67 -0.29 22.09
C GLU A 3 -15.88 -0.75 20.88
N GLN A 4 -16.48 -0.68 19.69
CA GLN A 4 -15.76 -0.86 18.45
C GLN A 4 -14.72 0.24 18.41
N GLU A 5 -13.43 -0.09 18.58
CA GLU A 5 -12.34 0.86 18.35
C GLU A 5 -12.57 1.51 16.99
N GLU A 6 -12.67 2.84 16.98
CA GLU A 6 -12.88 3.61 15.77
C GLU A 6 -11.68 3.37 14.83
N VAL A 7 -11.93 2.65 13.74
CA VAL A 7 -10.90 2.33 12.75
C VAL A 7 -10.49 3.61 12.03
N ASP A 8 -9.19 3.92 12.00
CA ASP A 8 -8.67 5.05 11.21
C ASP A 8 -9.14 4.89 9.75
N PRO A 9 -9.88 5.86 9.18
CA PRO A 9 -10.40 5.78 7.82
C PRO A 9 -9.33 5.53 6.76
N ARG A 10 -8.06 5.88 7.05
CA ARG A 10 -6.92 5.65 6.15
C ARG A 10 -6.51 4.18 6.07
N TYR A 11 -6.97 3.34 7.01
CA TYR A 11 -6.75 1.90 6.99
C TYR A 11 -7.67 1.20 5.98
N LEU A 12 -8.78 1.83 5.60
CA LEU A 12 -9.78 1.27 4.69
C LEU A 12 -9.26 1.04 3.27
N TRP A 13 -8.09 1.55 2.92
CA TRP A 13 -7.40 1.21 1.68
C TRP A 13 -6.34 0.14 1.90
N ILE A 14 -6.58 -1.04 1.34
CA ILE A 14 -5.60 -2.12 1.23
C ILE A 14 -4.86 -1.94 -0.08
N LEU A 15 -3.71 -1.26 0.01
CA LEU A 15 -2.79 -1.06 -1.11
C LEU A 15 -1.98 -2.35 -1.35
N PRO A 16 -1.51 -2.60 -2.59
CA PRO A 16 -0.53 -3.64 -2.85
C PRO A 16 0.72 -3.39 -2.01
N ARG A 17 1.51 -4.43 -1.70
CA ARG A 17 2.72 -4.29 -0.86
C ARG A 17 3.70 -3.23 -1.36
N HIS A 18 3.83 -3.11 -2.68
CA HIS A 18 4.65 -2.13 -3.37
C HIS A 18 3.83 -1.48 -4.48
N LEU A 19 3.99 -0.17 -4.66
CA LEU A 19 3.37 0.54 -5.76
C LEU A 19 4.07 0.15 -7.07
N LYS A 20 3.25 -0.10 -8.09
CA LYS A 20 3.72 -0.33 -9.45
C LYS A 20 3.06 0.66 -10.39
N LEU A 21 3.86 1.32 -11.21
CA LEU A 21 3.30 2.17 -12.26
C LEU A 21 2.56 1.31 -13.28
N LYS A 22 1.49 1.88 -13.85
CA LYS A 22 0.82 1.24 -14.97
C LYS A 22 1.75 1.18 -16.19
N THR A 23 1.66 0.07 -16.94
CA THR A 23 2.60 -0.29 -18.01
C THR A 23 2.67 0.75 -19.12
N ASP A 24 1.56 1.42 -19.43
CA ASP A 24 1.47 2.49 -20.43
C ASP A 24 2.28 3.73 -20.05
N LEU A 25 2.45 4.00 -18.75
CA LEU A 25 3.28 5.09 -18.24
C LEU A 25 4.76 4.72 -18.21
N THR A 26 5.10 3.46 -17.90
CA THR A 26 6.48 2.97 -17.92
C THR A 26 7.10 3.08 -19.31
N GLN A 27 6.34 2.74 -20.36
CA GLN A 27 6.79 2.85 -21.76
C GLN A 27 7.08 4.30 -22.20
N GLN A 28 6.39 5.29 -21.62
CA GLN A 28 6.67 6.71 -21.91
C GLN A 28 8.05 7.13 -21.39
N LEU A 29 8.51 6.52 -20.29
CA LEU A 29 9.79 6.82 -19.67
C LEU A 29 10.97 6.15 -20.38
N GLU A 30 10.79 4.92 -20.87
CA GLU A 30 11.83 4.19 -21.61
C GLU A 30 12.32 4.92 -22.87
N ASN A 31 11.45 5.74 -23.46
CA ASN A 31 11.75 6.53 -24.66
C ASN A 31 12.41 7.89 -24.37
N THR A 32 12.70 8.22 -23.12
CA THR A 32 13.28 9.52 -22.75
C THR A 32 14.70 9.37 -22.21
N PRO A 33 15.73 10.00 -22.83
CA PRO A 33 17.11 9.88 -22.38
C PRO A 33 17.32 10.38 -20.94
N PHE A 34 17.89 9.50 -20.10
CA PHE A 34 18.09 9.70 -18.65
C PHE A 34 18.86 10.97 -18.25
N PHE A 35 19.68 11.54 -19.13
CA PHE A 35 20.60 12.65 -18.80
C PHE A 35 20.06 14.06 -19.13
N LEU A 36 18.82 14.19 -19.63
CA LEU A 36 18.29 15.45 -20.14
C LEU A 36 17.04 15.96 -19.39
N PHE A 37 16.71 15.37 -18.25
CA PHE A 37 15.56 15.82 -17.47
C PHE A 37 15.91 17.10 -16.71
N ASP A 38 15.21 18.18 -17.06
CA ASP A 38 15.09 19.31 -16.16
C ASP A 38 14.26 18.85 -14.94
N PRO A 39 14.79 18.85 -13.71
CA PRO A 39 14.01 18.51 -12.51
C PRO A 39 12.84 19.49 -12.27
N PHE A 40 12.78 20.59 -13.01
CA PHE A 40 11.68 21.55 -13.02
C PHE A 40 10.70 21.35 -14.20
N ASP A 41 10.95 20.42 -15.13
CA ASP A 41 9.93 19.95 -16.09
C ASP A 41 8.88 19.14 -15.34
N VAL A 42 7.75 19.77 -15.04
CA VAL A 42 6.75 19.28 -14.09
C VAL A 42 6.18 17.92 -14.47
N GLN A 43 6.02 17.58 -15.76
CA GLN A 43 5.35 16.33 -16.15
C GLN A 43 6.34 15.17 -16.24
N LYS A 44 7.50 15.40 -16.87
CA LYS A 44 8.50 14.36 -17.09
C LYS A 44 9.27 14.01 -15.82
N SER A 45 9.69 15.02 -15.06
CA SER A 45 10.38 14.79 -13.78
C SER A 45 9.46 14.05 -12.81
N PHE A 46 8.18 14.39 -12.81
CA PHE A 46 7.16 13.74 -11.99
C PHE A 46 6.99 12.25 -12.27
N LEU A 47 6.73 11.86 -13.53
CA LEU A 47 6.57 10.44 -13.89
C LEU A 47 7.86 9.65 -13.61
N TYR A 48 9.01 10.25 -13.87
CA TYR A 48 10.30 9.66 -13.53
C TYR A 48 10.41 9.39 -12.02
N PHE A 49 10.12 10.40 -11.21
CA PHE A 49 10.16 10.31 -9.75
C PHE A 49 9.20 9.25 -9.22
N LEU A 50 8.02 9.08 -9.82
CA LEU A 50 7.10 7.99 -9.49
C LEU A 50 7.66 6.61 -9.88
N ASN A 51 8.32 6.48 -11.02
CA ASN A 51 8.92 5.21 -11.48
C ASN A 51 10.08 4.77 -10.59
N SER A 52 10.87 5.71 -10.09
CA SER A 52 11.97 5.40 -9.18
C SER A 52 11.50 4.90 -7.81
N VAL A 53 10.23 5.12 -7.42
CA VAL A 53 9.65 4.51 -6.21
C VAL A 53 9.56 2.99 -6.35
N GLU A 54 9.34 2.49 -7.58
CA GLU A 54 9.29 1.06 -7.90
C GLU A 54 10.69 0.46 -8.12
N ALA A 55 11.65 1.21 -8.68
CA ALA A 55 12.95 0.66 -9.05
C ALA A 55 14.00 0.69 -7.93
N ASN A 56 13.78 1.46 -6.86
CA ASN A 56 14.78 1.77 -5.81
C ASN A 56 16.16 2.18 -6.38
N SER A 57 16.20 2.67 -7.62
CA SER A 57 17.44 3.00 -8.31
C SER A 57 17.86 4.41 -7.91
N MET A 58 18.86 4.49 -7.04
CA MET A 58 19.57 5.74 -6.75
C MET A 58 20.78 5.97 -7.67
N ASP A 59 21.14 4.97 -8.48
CA ASP A 59 22.38 4.97 -9.25
C ASP A 59 22.27 5.81 -10.53
N GLY A 60 23.21 6.73 -10.70
CA GLY A 60 23.48 7.40 -11.98
C GLY A 60 22.93 8.82 -12.17
N TRP A 61 22.33 9.46 -11.16
CA TRP A 61 21.83 10.83 -11.35
C TRP A 61 22.87 11.92 -11.10
N LEU A 62 23.16 12.70 -12.14
CA LEU A 62 23.69 14.05 -12.06
C LEU A 62 22.52 15.03 -12.00
N LEU A 63 22.05 15.33 -10.79
CA LEU A 63 20.98 16.29 -10.60
C LEU A 63 21.51 17.71 -10.85
N PHE A 64 21.17 18.30 -12.00
CA PHE A 64 21.56 19.68 -12.31
C PHE A 64 20.67 20.64 -11.53
N ILE A 65 21.18 21.15 -10.39
CA ILE A 65 20.55 22.24 -9.67
C ILE A 65 21.13 23.55 -10.20
N PRO A 66 20.31 24.44 -10.79
CA PRO A 66 20.75 25.76 -11.16
C PRO A 66 21.39 26.45 -9.95
N PRO A 67 22.55 27.12 -10.08
CA PRO A 67 23.25 27.74 -8.95
C PRO A 67 22.36 28.67 -8.10
N GLY A 68 21.42 29.38 -8.74
CA GLY A 68 20.45 30.25 -8.06
C GLY A 68 19.44 29.53 -7.15
N ARG A 69 19.22 28.22 -7.35
CA ARG A 69 18.31 27.39 -6.54
C ARG A 69 19.04 26.63 -5.43
N LEU A 70 20.34 26.36 -5.60
CA LEU A 70 21.12 25.55 -4.65
C LEU A 70 21.10 26.13 -3.23
N LYS A 71 21.28 27.44 -3.09
CA LYS A 71 21.25 28.12 -1.78
C LYS A 71 19.89 28.00 -1.09
N SER A 72 18.79 28.10 -1.83
CA SER A 72 17.44 27.90 -1.29
C SER A 72 17.26 26.48 -0.78
N ILE A 73 17.67 25.49 -1.59
CA ILE A 73 17.56 24.07 -1.23
C ILE A 73 18.42 23.74 0.00
N GLN A 74 19.62 24.30 0.10
CA GLN A 74 20.49 24.15 1.28
C GLN A 74 19.84 24.74 2.53
N ASN A 75 19.26 25.94 2.44
CA ASN A 75 18.56 26.55 3.57
C ASN A 75 17.34 25.72 4.00
N GLU A 76 16.52 25.28 3.05
CA GLU A 76 15.36 24.43 3.33
C GLU A 76 15.78 23.11 3.98
N ARG A 77 16.85 22.48 3.47
CA ARG A 77 17.45 21.29 4.07
C ARG A 77 17.88 21.54 5.50
N ASP A 78 18.59 22.65 5.77
CA ASP A 78 19.10 22.93 7.11
C ASP A 78 17.98 23.14 8.13
N VAL A 79 16.90 23.80 7.71
CA VAL A 79 15.67 23.93 8.51
C VAL A 79 15.04 22.54 8.75
N PHE A 80 14.94 21.72 7.71
CA PHE A 80 14.41 20.35 7.82
C PHE A 80 15.23 19.48 8.78
N CYS A 81 16.56 19.41 8.62
CA CYS A 81 17.43 18.60 9.47
C CYS A 81 17.35 19.04 10.93
N LYS A 82 17.27 20.36 11.18
CA LYS A 82 17.11 20.90 12.53
C LYS A 82 15.75 20.54 13.14
N LYS A 83 14.68 20.54 12.34
CA LYS A 83 13.33 20.25 12.81
C LYS A 83 13.10 18.76 13.09
N GLU A 84 13.58 17.90 12.21
CA GLU A 84 13.31 16.46 12.25
C GLU A 84 14.39 15.67 13.01
N ASP A 85 15.40 16.36 13.55
CA ASP A 85 16.55 15.80 14.27
C ASP A 85 17.24 14.67 13.48
N VAL A 86 17.40 14.90 12.17
CA VAL A 86 18.05 13.94 11.26
C VAL A 86 19.50 14.34 11.06
N SER A 87 20.38 13.34 10.96
CA SER A 87 21.77 13.54 10.53
C SER A 87 21.82 14.36 9.24
N ARG A 88 22.93 15.11 9.03
CA ARG A 88 23.07 15.99 7.87
C ARG A 88 23.01 15.20 6.56
N ILE A 89 21.81 15.09 5.98
CA ILE A 89 21.60 14.57 4.63
C ILE A 89 22.23 15.52 3.60
N ASN A 90 22.73 14.99 2.49
CA ASN A 90 23.22 15.85 1.41
C ASN A 90 22.04 16.64 0.78
N ALA A 91 22.29 17.87 0.32
CA ALA A 91 21.29 18.71 -0.34
C ALA A 91 20.66 18.04 -1.58
N SER A 92 21.43 17.27 -2.34
CA SER A 92 20.91 16.50 -3.49
C SER A 92 19.93 15.40 -3.05
N VAL A 93 20.27 14.68 -1.99
CA VAL A 93 19.43 13.62 -1.40
C VAL A 93 18.14 14.21 -0.84
N TYR A 94 18.24 15.31 -0.09
CA TYR A 94 17.09 16.05 0.42
C TYR A 94 16.15 16.48 -0.72
N PHE A 95 16.71 17.14 -1.74
CA PHE A 95 15.92 17.63 -2.87
C PHE A 95 15.21 16.49 -3.60
N ARG A 96 15.90 15.38 -3.88
CA ARG A 96 15.31 14.21 -4.52
C ARG A 96 14.16 13.63 -3.69
N ARG A 97 14.35 13.44 -2.38
CA ARG A 97 13.29 12.92 -1.49
C ARG A 97 12.09 13.85 -1.43
N LYS A 98 12.34 15.17 -1.42
CA LYS A 98 11.28 16.19 -1.49
C LYS A 98 10.51 16.08 -2.80
N MET A 99 11.20 15.90 -3.94
CA MET A 99 10.54 15.73 -5.23
C MET A 99 9.75 14.43 -5.31
N TRP A 100 10.28 13.30 -4.80
CA TRP A 100 9.53 12.04 -4.71
C TRP A 100 8.25 12.18 -3.91
N LEU A 101 8.34 12.74 -2.70
CA LEU A 101 7.15 12.96 -1.88
C LEU A 101 6.18 13.92 -2.56
N GLY A 102 6.68 15.01 -3.17
CA GLY A 102 5.86 15.95 -3.92
C GLY A 102 5.14 15.29 -5.11
N SER A 103 5.79 14.35 -5.79
CA SER A 103 5.17 13.56 -6.86
C SER A 103 4.09 12.62 -6.32
N LEU A 104 4.32 11.93 -5.20
CA LEU A 104 3.27 11.13 -4.55
C LEU A 104 2.06 12.02 -4.20
N GLN A 105 2.30 13.16 -3.55
CA GLN A 105 1.26 14.12 -3.17
C GLN A 105 0.50 14.63 -4.38
N HIS A 106 1.22 14.88 -5.47
CA HIS A 106 0.57 15.31 -6.70
C HIS A 106 -0.29 14.19 -7.33
N VAL A 107 -0.02 12.90 -7.18
CA VAL A 107 -0.97 11.84 -7.64
C VAL A 107 -2.11 11.56 -6.67
N GLY A 108 -2.19 12.23 -5.52
CA GLY A 108 -3.21 11.90 -4.52
C GLY A 108 -2.77 10.81 -3.53
N LEU A 109 -1.46 10.58 -3.39
CA LEU A 109 -0.88 9.72 -2.36
C LEU A 109 -0.05 10.57 -1.39
N ASP A 110 0.08 10.17 -0.13
CA ASP A 110 0.97 10.87 0.81
C ASP A 110 1.66 9.85 1.71
N VAL A 111 2.64 10.28 2.50
CA VAL A 111 3.33 9.42 3.46
C VAL A 111 2.99 9.88 4.87
N ARG A 112 2.55 8.95 5.72
CA ARG A 112 2.31 9.26 7.14
C ARG A 112 3.62 9.74 7.77
N GLY A 113 3.57 10.92 8.41
CA GLY A 113 4.77 11.55 8.99
C GLY A 113 5.58 12.39 7.98
N GLY A 114 5.11 12.52 6.73
CA GLY A 114 5.66 13.42 5.73
C GLY A 114 7.10 13.11 5.34
N LEU A 115 7.85 14.15 4.98
CA LEU A 115 9.22 14.02 4.45
C LEU A 115 10.21 13.40 5.45
N GLY A 116 10.01 13.62 6.75
CA GLY A 116 10.83 13.04 7.81
C GLY A 116 10.75 11.51 7.82
N ARG A 117 9.52 10.97 7.93
CA ARG A 117 9.29 9.51 7.89
C ARG A 117 9.65 8.92 6.52
N PHE A 118 9.28 9.58 5.43
CA PHE A 118 9.64 9.15 4.08
C PHE A 118 11.16 9.01 3.91
N SER A 119 11.93 9.97 4.41
CA SER A 119 13.40 9.92 4.36
C SER A 119 13.96 8.70 5.10
N LYS A 120 13.47 8.44 6.31
CA LYS A 120 13.87 7.26 7.11
C LYS A 120 13.52 5.95 6.41
N LEU A 121 12.32 5.85 5.86
CA LEU A 121 11.89 4.67 5.09
C LEU A 121 12.78 4.43 3.88
N MET A 122 13.13 5.48 3.14
CA MET A 122 14.05 5.35 2.01
C MET A 122 15.43 4.83 2.45
N ASP A 123 15.98 5.31 3.57
CA ASP A 123 17.24 4.81 4.12
C ASP A 123 17.11 3.32 4.52
N GLU A 124 16.10 2.98 5.32
CA GLU A 124 15.85 1.62 5.82
C GLU A 124 15.69 0.58 4.71
N HIS A 125 15.06 0.96 3.59
CA HIS A 125 14.75 0.07 2.48
C HIS A 125 15.85 0.03 1.42
N TYR A 126 16.56 1.14 1.21
CA TYR A 126 17.75 1.18 0.35
C TYR A 126 18.82 0.23 0.87
N ASP A 127 19.14 0.29 2.17
CA ASP A 127 20.16 -0.57 2.80
C ASP A 127 19.82 -2.07 2.69
N LYS A 128 18.53 -2.41 2.60
CA LYS A 128 18.03 -3.78 2.47
C LYS A 128 17.83 -4.23 1.02
N GLY A 129 18.01 -3.34 0.05
CA GLY A 129 17.68 -3.60 -1.36
C GLY A 129 16.19 -3.93 -1.58
N THR A 130 15.31 -3.38 -0.75
CA THR A 130 13.85 -3.66 -0.81
C THR A 130 13.09 -2.43 -1.28
N LEU A 131 11.89 -2.64 -1.84
CA LEU A 131 11.02 -1.56 -2.28
C LEU A 131 10.29 -0.91 -1.11
N LEU A 132 9.90 0.36 -1.29
CA LEU A 132 9.15 1.10 -0.29
C LEU A 132 7.81 0.39 0.02
N PRO A 133 7.49 0.15 1.31
CA PRO A 133 6.26 -0.51 1.70
C PRO A 133 5.09 0.48 1.68
N THR A 134 3.95 0.05 1.16
CA THR A 134 2.74 0.89 1.09
C THR A 134 2.01 1.05 2.43
N THR A 135 2.44 0.34 3.48
CA THR A 135 1.89 0.49 4.83
C THR A 135 2.00 1.92 5.35
N SER A 136 3.03 2.66 4.92
CA SER A 136 3.24 4.07 5.25
C SER A 136 2.45 5.05 4.35
N ILE A 137 1.89 4.57 3.22
CA ILE A 137 1.29 5.41 2.17
C ILE A 137 -0.21 5.63 2.42
N ILE A 138 -0.62 6.88 2.50
CA ILE A 138 -2.01 7.33 2.65
C ILE A 138 -2.58 7.60 1.26
N VAL A 139 -3.82 7.15 1.02
CA VAL A 139 -4.60 7.54 -0.16
C VAL A 139 -5.36 8.82 0.18
N VAL A 140 -5.00 9.93 -0.45
CA VAL A 140 -5.65 11.24 -0.29
C VAL A 140 -6.72 11.43 -1.36
N ASP A 141 -6.43 11.04 -2.60
CA ASP A 141 -7.35 11.07 -3.74
C ASP A 141 -7.17 9.78 -4.56
N ALA A 142 -8.12 8.85 -4.38
CA ALA A 142 -8.09 7.55 -5.04
C ALA A 142 -8.34 7.66 -6.55
N GLU A 143 -9.17 8.61 -7.00
CA GLU A 143 -9.45 8.79 -8.42
C GLU A 143 -8.19 9.28 -9.13
N LYS A 144 -7.45 10.20 -8.51
CA LYS A 144 -6.18 10.67 -9.06
C LYS A 144 -5.11 9.60 -9.01
N ALA A 145 -4.98 8.88 -7.89
CA ALA A 145 -3.93 7.88 -7.72
C ALA A 145 -4.12 6.67 -8.64
N SER A 146 -5.37 6.24 -8.85
CA SER A 146 -5.71 5.12 -9.73
C SER A 146 -5.41 5.39 -11.21
N LYS A 147 -5.17 6.64 -11.62
CA LYS A 147 -4.69 6.97 -12.97
C LYS A 147 -3.24 6.52 -13.20
N TYR A 148 -2.45 6.42 -12.14
CA TYR A 148 -1.01 6.14 -12.21
C TYR A 148 -0.61 4.77 -11.66
N PHE A 149 -1.31 4.31 -10.62
CA PHE A 149 -0.99 3.10 -9.88
C PHE A 149 -2.18 2.14 -9.79
N ASP A 150 -1.89 0.86 -9.62
CA ASP A 150 -2.85 -0.05 -8.99
C ASP A 150 -2.86 0.23 -7.48
N ILE A 151 -3.91 0.90 -7.01
CA ILE A 151 -4.07 1.27 -5.59
C ILE A 151 -4.82 0.20 -4.78
N GLY A 152 -4.97 -1.01 -5.32
CA GLY A 152 -5.61 -2.12 -4.63
C GLY A 152 -7.10 -1.88 -4.43
N MET A 153 -7.59 -2.11 -3.21
CA MET A 153 -9.03 -2.06 -2.94
C MET A 153 -9.39 -1.28 -1.68
N GLN A 154 -10.56 -0.64 -1.74
CA GLN A 154 -11.20 -0.07 -0.57
C GLN A 154 -12.07 -1.14 0.11
N VAL A 155 -11.95 -1.24 1.43
CA VAL A 155 -12.74 -2.14 2.28
C VAL A 155 -13.58 -1.31 3.26
N SER A 156 -14.67 -1.88 3.74
CA SER A 156 -15.40 -1.31 4.88
C SER A 156 -14.80 -1.83 6.20
N ALA A 157 -14.91 -1.04 7.27
CA ALA A 157 -14.53 -1.49 8.62
C ALA A 157 -15.33 -2.74 9.05
N THR A 158 -16.57 -2.83 8.56
CA THR A 158 -17.50 -3.94 8.71
C THR A 158 -17.80 -4.50 7.31
N PRO A 159 -17.06 -5.52 6.84
CA PRO A 159 -17.29 -6.15 5.54
C PRO A 159 -18.74 -6.63 5.42
N SER A 160 -19.38 -6.35 4.29
CA SER A 160 -20.67 -6.95 3.97
C SER A 160 -20.49 -8.44 3.69
N TYR A 161 -21.41 -9.25 4.20
CA TYR A 161 -21.40 -10.68 3.93
C TYR A 161 -21.70 -10.94 2.44
N PRO A 162 -20.94 -11.80 1.75
CA PRO A 162 -21.12 -12.09 0.33
C PRO A 162 -22.44 -12.85 0.08
N GLN A 163 -23.02 -12.68 -1.11
CA GLN A 163 -24.28 -13.34 -1.48
C GLN A 163 -24.08 -14.74 -2.05
N THR A 164 -22.89 -15.02 -2.59
CA THR A 164 -22.56 -16.30 -3.23
C THR A 164 -21.18 -16.78 -2.83
N LEU A 165 -20.93 -18.09 -2.87
CA LEU A 165 -19.61 -18.66 -2.59
C LEU A 165 -18.56 -18.12 -3.57
N GLN A 166 -18.93 -17.95 -4.84
CA GLN A 166 -18.04 -17.37 -5.85
C GLN A 166 -17.62 -15.94 -5.48
N GLU A 167 -18.56 -15.09 -5.05
CA GLU A 167 -18.23 -13.73 -4.60
C GLU A 167 -17.29 -13.76 -3.38
N ALA A 168 -17.56 -14.65 -2.41
CA ALA A 168 -16.71 -14.83 -1.24
C ALA A 168 -15.27 -15.22 -1.63
N ALA A 169 -15.14 -16.17 -2.57
CA ALA A 169 -13.86 -16.67 -3.06
C ALA A 169 -13.07 -15.59 -3.81
N GLU A 170 -13.74 -14.83 -4.69
CA GLU A 170 -13.13 -13.73 -5.44
C GLU A 170 -12.64 -12.61 -4.52
N ARG A 171 -13.47 -12.20 -3.55
CA ARG A 171 -13.10 -11.17 -2.56
C ARG A 171 -11.92 -11.61 -1.69
N TYR A 172 -11.97 -12.85 -1.18
CA TYR A 172 -10.86 -13.40 -0.39
C TYR A 172 -9.58 -13.48 -1.22
N ALA A 173 -9.63 -13.97 -2.45
CA ALA A 173 -8.46 -14.05 -3.33
C ALA A 173 -7.84 -12.68 -3.63
N GLN A 174 -8.67 -11.65 -3.85
CA GLN A 174 -8.19 -10.27 -4.04
C GLN A 174 -7.47 -9.75 -2.79
N ILE A 175 -8.04 -9.93 -1.60
CA ILE A 175 -7.43 -9.46 -0.35
C ILE A 175 -6.17 -10.25 -0.02
N ALA A 176 -6.20 -11.58 -0.18
CA ALA A 176 -5.04 -12.43 0.05
C ALA A 176 -3.85 -11.99 -0.82
N LYS A 177 -4.09 -11.72 -2.11
CA LYS A 177 -3.06 -11.20 -3.03
C LYS A 177 -2.45 -9.86 -2.57
N LEU A 178 -3.22 -9.00 -1.91
CA LEU A 178 -2.74 -7.69 -1.45
C LEU A 178 -1.99 -7.75 -0.10
N VAL A 179 -2.33 -8.74 0.74
CA VAL A 179 -1.82 -8.84 2.11
C VAL A 179 -0.68 -9.86 2.25
N GLU A 180 -0.67 -10.91 1.43
CA GLU A 180 0.36 -11.96 1.47
C GLU A 180 1.69 -11.54 0.83
N ASP A 181 2.78 -12.11 1.34
CA ASP A 181 4.09 -11.96 0.73
C ASP A 181 4.28 -12.83 -0.51
N ALA A 182 5.45 -12.71 -1.16
CA ALA A 182 5.77 -13.48 -2.36
C ALA A 182 5.76 -15.01 -2.13
N ASN A 183 5.81 -15.46 -0.88
CA ASN A 183 5.74 -16.87 -0.48
C ASN A 183 4.34 -17.26 0.00
N GLY A 184 3.34 -16.38 -0.07
CA GLY A 184 1.99 -16.63 0.45
C GLY A 184 1.88 -16.52 1.98
N THR A 185 2.87 -15.93 2.64
CA THR A 185 2.95 -15.84 4.10
C THR A 185 2.41 -14.50 4.59
N THR A 186 1.79 -14.51 5.77
CA THR A 186 1.28 -13.32 6.45
C THR A 186 1.70 -13.35 7.91
N PRO A 187 2.10 -12.21 8.50
CA PRO A 187 2.36 -12.14 9.93
C PRO A 187 1.09 -12.43 10.72
N THR A 188 1.23 -13.08 11.87
CA THR A 188 0.06 -13.35 12.72
C THR A 188 -0.36 -12.09 13.49
N VAL A 189 -1.64 -11.99 13.85
CA VAL A 189 -2.15 -10.88 14.68
C VAL A 189 -1.37 -10.76 15.99
N LYS A 190 -1.00 -11.91 16.61
CA LYS A 190 -0.21 -11.96 17.83
C LYS A 190 1.21 -11.40 17.64
N GLU A 191 1.87 -11.69 16.52
CA GLU A 191 3.18 -11.11 16.20
C GLU A 191 3.11 -9.59 16.04
N LEU A 192 2.04 -9.10 15.41
CA LEU A 192 1.84 -7.67 15.21
C LEU A 192 1.53 -6.96 16.53
N ASP A 193 0.71 -7.56 17.40
CA ASP A 193 0.45 -7.03 18.74
C ASP A 193 1.73 -6.88 19.56
N LYS A 194 2.56 -7.92 19.57
CA LYS A 194 3.87 -7.86 20.23
C LYS A 194 4.75 -6.73 19.67
N LYS A 195 4.83 -6.58 18.34
CA LYS A 195 5.60 -5.50 17.72
C LYS A 195 5.05 -4.11 18.03
N ILE A 196 3.73 -3.97 18.17
CA ILE A 196 3.08 -2.72 18.54
C ILE A 196 3.45 -2.32 19.98
N GLU A 197 3.45 -3.28 20.91
CA GLU A 197 3.82 -3.05 22.31
C GLU A 197 5.30 -2.67 22.47
N GLU A 198 6.18 -3.24 21.64
CA GLU A 198 7.62 -2.97 21.65
C GLU A 198 8.02 -1.68 20.93
N ALA A 199 7.16 -1.15 20.04
CA ALA A 199 7.46 0.01 19.23
C ALA A 199 7.29 1.33 20.02
N THR A 200 8.25 2.25 19.83
CA THR A 200 8.25 3.57 20.50
C THR A 200 7.90 4.72 19.55
N ASP A 201 8.16 4.57 18.25
CA ASP A 201 7.85 5.59 17.23
C ASP A 201 6.37 5.54 16.83
N ALA A 202 5.68 6.67 16.94
CA ALA A 202 4.25 6.76 16.66
C ALA A 202 3.88 6.42 15.20
N ASN A 203 4.77 6.69 14.22
CA ASN A 203 4.53 6.32 12.83
C ASN A 203 4.68 4.82 12.64
N VAL A 204 5.69 4.20 13.27
CA VAL A 204 5.88 2.74 13.24
C VAL A 204 4.69 2.03 13.89
N ILE A 205 4.20 2.52 15.03
CA ILE A 205 2.99 1.99 15.68
C ILE A 205 1.79 2.08 14.73
N TRP A 206 1.61 3.22 14.06
CA TRP A 206 0.51 3.41 13.12
C TRP A 206 0.60 2.47 11.90
N GLU A 207 1.79 2.27 11.35
CA GLU A 207 2.06 1.34 10.25
C GLU A 207 1.77 -0.11 10.68
N LEU A 208 2.19 -0.52 11.88
CA LEU A 208 1.92 -1.86 12.42
C LEU A 208 0.44 -2.08 12.70
N LYS A 209 -0.27 -1.08 13.25
CA LYS A 209 -1.72 -1.13 13.44
C LYS A 209 -2.46 -1.27 12.11
N ARG A 210 -2.01 -0.57 11.07
CA ARG A 210 -2.56 -0.71 9.72
C ARG A 210 -2.31 -2.09 9.13
N GLU A 211 -1.11 -2.63 9.33
CA GLU A 211 -0.79 -4.00 8.90
C GLU A 211 -1.65 -5.03 9.65
N LYS A 212 -1.85 -4.85 10.96
CA LYS A 212 -2.77 -5.67 11.76
C LYS A 212 -4.18 -5.63 11.22
N PHE A 213 -4.68 -4.45 10.88
CA PHE A 213 -5.99 -4.29 10.25
C PHE A 213 -6.10 -5.08 8.93
N ARG A 214 -5.08 -5.01 8.07
CA ARG A 214 -5.05 -5.78 6.80
C ARG A 214 -5.17 -7.29 7.03
N VAL A 215 -4.40 -7.81 7.99
CA VAL A 215 -4.46 -9.24 8.36
C VAL A 215 -5.83 -9.61 8.94
N GLN A 216 -6.40 -8.78 9.82
CA GLN A 216 -7.73 -9.01 10.38
C GLN A 216 -8.82 -9.02 9.32
N ILE A 217 -8.75 -8.11 8.33
CA ILE A 217 -9.68 -8.10 7.20
C ILE A 217 -9.53 -9.39 6.38
N LYS A 218 -8.29 -9.82 6.08
CA LYS A 218 -8.06 -11.08 5.37
C LYS A 218 -8.70 -12.27 6.08
N GLU A 219 -8.49 -12.41 7.39
CA GLU A 219 -9.08 -13.52 8.17
C GLU A 219 -10.62 -13.42 8.21
N LYS A 220 -11.21 -12.22 8.32
CA LYS A 220 -12.68 -12.08 8.23
C LYS A 220 -13.24 -12.58 6.90
N TYR A 221 -12.62 -12.23 5.77
CA TYR A 221 -13.08 -12.71 4.46
C TYR A 221 -12.86 -14.22 4.28
N LYS A 222 -11.83 -14.79 4.93
CA LYS A 222 -11.60 -16.23 4.98
C LYS A 222 -12.71 -16.94 5.75
N GLU A 223 -13.11 -16.43 6.91
CA GLU A 223 -14.23 -16.96 7.70
C GLU A 223 -15.52 -16.93 6.88
N MET A 224 -15.85 -15.80 6.25
CA MET A 224 -17.02 -15.69 5.37
C MET A 224 -17.00 -16.71 4.22
N LEU A 225 -15.83 -16.94 3.61
CA LEU A 225 -15.67 -17.95 2.57
C LEU A 225 -15.93 -19.38 3.10
N LEU A 226 -15.40 -19.71 4.28
CA LEU A 226 -15.61 -21.02 4.89
C LEU A 226 -17.07 -21.24 5.27
N ASP A 227 -17.71 -20.23 5.85
CA ASP A 227 -19.12 -20.29 6.25
C ASP A 227 -20.03 -20.50 5.02
N MET A 228 -19.81 -19.74 3.94
CA MET A 228 -20.53 -19.92 2.67
C MET A 228 -20.31 -21.32 2.06
N ALA A 229 -19.08 -21.84 2.13
CA ALA A 229 -18.77 -23.18 1.60
C ALA A 229 -19.47 -24.29 2.40
N VAL A 230 -19.62 -24.09 3.71
CA VAL A 230 -20.35 -25.00 4.59
C VAL A 230 -21.85 -24.95 4.29
N GLU A 231 -22.42 -23.74 4.11
CA GLU A 231 -23.83 -23.55 3.76
C GLU A 231 -24.20 -24.22 2.43
N GLU A 232 -23.45 -23.94 1.35
CA GLU A 232 -23.70 -24.52 0.02
C GLU A 232 -23.62 -26.05 0.04
N ARG A 233 -22.66 -26.61 0.78
CA ARG A 233 -22.56 -28.06 0.96
C ARG A 233 -23.80 -28.63 1.66
N PHE A 234 -24.27 -27.99 2.72
CA PHE A 234 -25.48 -28.45 3.43
C PHE A 234 -26.74 -28.36 2.56
N GLU A 235 -26.86 -27.33 1.74
CA GLU A 235 -27.96 -27.20 0.77
C GLU A 235 -27.97 -28.34 -0.26
N GLY A 236 -26.81 -28.67 -0.83
CA GLY A 236 -26.68 -29.80 -1.75
C GLY A 236 -27.01 -31.15 -1.10
N GLU A 237 -26.60 -31.37 0.15
CA GLU A 237 -26.97 -32.56 0.93
C GLU A 237 -28.49 -32.62 1.18
N LEU A 238 -29.13 -31.49 1.49
CA LEU A 238 -30.58 -31.39 1.70
C LEU A 238 -31.37 -31.63 0.41
N GLU A 239 -30.93 -31.09 -0.73
CA GLU A 239 -31.55 -31.34 -2.03
C GLU A 239 -31.48 -32.82 -2.40
N THR A 240 -30.31 -33.44 -2.21
CA THR A 240 -30.13 -34.89 -2.44
C THR A 240 -31.10 -35.72 -1.57
N ILE A 241 -31.30 -35.35 -0.31
CA ILE A 241 -32.28 -36.00 0.58
C ILE A 241 -33.72 -35.79 0.08
N ARG A 242 -34.06 -34.58 -0.36
CA ARG A 242 -35.39 -34.25 -0.90
C ARG A 242 -35.68 -35.01 -2.19
N GLU A 243 -34.71 -35.14 -3.09
CA GLU A 243 -34.83 -35.93 -4.33
C GLU A 243 -35.03 -37.42 -4.04
N ARG A 244 -34.25 -37.99 -3.10
CA ARG A 244 -34.43 -39.38 -2.64
C ARG A 244 -35.81 -39.63 -2.01
N LYS A 245 -36.38 -38.64 -1.32
CA LYS A 245 -37.75 -38.73 -0.79
C LYS A 245 -38.81 -38.64 -1.90
N ARG A 246 -38.65 -37.75 -2.87
CA ARG A 246 -39.59 -37.60 -4.01
C ARG A 246 -39.65 -38.87 -4.87
N THR A 247 -38.49 -39.45 -5.19
CA THR A 247 -38.39 -40.72 -5.94
C THR A 247 -39.05 -41.91 -5.21
N ARG A 248 -39.07 -41.91 -3.88
CA ARG A 248 -39.78 -42.94 -3.09
C ARG A 248 -41.30 -42.78 -3.06
N VAL A 249 -41.83 -41.56 -3.21
CA VAL A 249 -43.27 -41.28 -3.10
C VAL A 249 -43.97 -41.34 -4.47
N GLY A 250 -43.28 -41.07 -5.57
CA GLY A 250 -43.85 -41.09 -6.93
C GLY A 250 -43.79 -42.45 -7.66
N GLY A 251 -43.24 -43.50 -7.04
CA GLY A 251 -43.06 -44.83 -7.64
C GLY A 251 -43.97 -45.92 -7.07
N GLY A 252 -45.06 -45.55 -6.38
CA GLY A 252 -46.05 -46.47 -5.82
C GLY A 252 -47.39 -46.38 -6.53
#